data_AF-A0A0F9NH81-F1
#
_entry.id   AF-A0A0F9NH81-F1
#
_cell.length_a   1.000
_cell.length_b   1.000
_cell.length_c   1.000
_cell.angle_alpha   90.00
_cell.angle_beta   90.00
_cell.angle_gamma   90.00
#
_symmetry.space_group_name_H-M   'P 1'
#
loop_
_entity.id
_entity.type
_entity.pdbx_description
1 polymer ?
#
loop_
_entity_poly.entity_id
_entity_poly.type
_entity_poly.pdbx_seq_one_letter_code
_entity_poly.pdbx_strand_id
1 'polypeptide(L)'
;MVDKAKILAGRTAVDAYRAAHGQLYLKPWHKGVPEEHMPLLETLVTALEGQGFTSTEADFEPKKDEILEKFWKDSNLLNVQELGFTDREDFMDRGSLVDREELRLKWA
;
A
#
# COMPACT_ATOMS: atom_id res chain seq x y z
N MET A 1 5.00 4.92 17.22
CA MET A 1 4.57 5.72 16.06
C MET A 1 5.00 4.99 14.81
N VAL A 2 4.14 4.97 13.79
CA VAL A 2 4.50 4.43 12.48
C VAL A 2 5.55 5.34 11.86
N ASP A 3 6.55 4.78 11.19
CA ASP A 3 7.54 5.58 10.47
C ASP A 3 6.91 6.20 9.22
N LYS A 4 6.59 7.49 9.32
CA LYS A 4 5.90 8.24 8.26
C LYS A 4 6.67 8.23 6.94
N ALA A 5 8.00 8.42 6.99
CA ALA A 5 8.82 8.49 5.77
C ALA A 5 8.81 7.14 5.03
N LYS A 6 8.92 6.05 5.80
CA LYS A 6 8.83 4.68 5.30
C LYS A 6 7.47 4.37 4.68
N ILE A 7 6.36 4.78 5.31
CA ILE A 7 5.02 4.53 4.75
C ILE A 7 4.78 5.32 3.46
N LEU A 8 5.20 6.59 3.42
CA LEU A 8 5.04 7.42 2.23
C LEU A 8 5.83 6.85 1.04
N ALA A 9 7.06 6.42 1.26
CA ALA A 9 7.86 5.78 0.22
C ALA A 9 7.23 4.45 -0.27
N GLY A 10 6.61 3.68 0.62
CA GLY A 10 5.91 2.45 0.24
C GLY A 10 4.65 2.73 -0.58
N ARG A 11 3.91 3.79 -0.24
CA ARG A 11 2.75 4.25 -1.03
C ARG A 11 3.18 4.67 -2.44
N THR A 12 4.26 5.41 -2.57
CA THR A 12 4.80 5.80 -3.89
C THR A 12 5.16 4.58 -4.74
N ALA A 13 5.75 3.54 -4.14
CA ALA A 13 6.04 2.30 -4.86
C ALA A 13 4.75 1.58 -5.33
N VAL A 14 3.74 1.51 -4.47
CA VAL A 14 2.41 0.96 -4.81
C VAL A 14 1.74 1.75 -5.94
N ASP A 15 1.79 3.08 -5.91
CA ASP A 15 1.20 3.92 -6.95
C ASP A 15 1.93 3.77 -8.29
N ALA A 16 3.26 3.67 -8.26
CA ALA A 16 4.05 3.37 -9.45
C ALA A 16 3.67 1.99 -10.04
N TYR A 17 3.49 0.98 -9.18
CA TYR A 17 3.02 -0.34 -9.60
C TYR A 17 1.61 -0.27 -10.21
N ARG A 18 0.65 0.42 -9.57
CA ARG A 18 -0.71 0.63 -10.08
C ARG A 18 -0.72 1.35 -11.42
N ALA A 19 0.09 2.39 -11.58
CA ALA A 19 0.19 3.14 -12.82
C ALA A 19 0.75 2.29 -13.96
N ALA A 20 1.81 1.52 -13.70
CA ALA A 20 2.35 0.55 -14.66
C ALA A 20 1.31 -0.53 -14.99
N HIS A 21 0.54 -0.98 -14.00
CA HIS A 21 -0.58 -1.91 -14.17
C HIS A 21 -1.68 -1.38 -15.07
N GLY A 22 -2.15 -0.16 -14.81
CA GLY A 22 -3.17 0.49 -15.62
C GLY A 22 -2.74 0.62 -17.09
N GLN A 23 -1.46 0.88 -17.35
CA GLN A 23 -0.92 0.94 -18.72
C GLN A 23 -0.93 -0.42 -19.44
N LEU A 24 -0.77 -1.53 -18.72
CA LEU A 24 -0.87 -2.88 -19.30
C LEU A 24 -2.31 -3.20 -19.72
N TYR A 25 -3.31 -2.79 -18.92
CA TYR A 25 -4.73 -2.99 -19.22
C TYR A 25 -5.30 -2.05 -20.30
N LEU A 26 -4.55 -1.04 -20.76
CA LEU A 26 -4.91 -0.24 -21.94
C LEU A 26 -4.74 -1.03 -23.25
N LYS A 27 -4.01 -2.14 -23.25
CA LYS A 27 -3.87 -3.06 -24.38
C LYS A 27 -4.97 -4.15 -24.34
N PRO A 28 -5.37 -4.74 -25.49
CA PRO A 28 -6.41 -5.76 -25.50
C PRO A 28 -6.08 -6.93 -24.58
N TRP A 29 -7.13 -7.48 -23.96
CA TRP A 29 -7.11 -8.49 -22.89
C TRP A 29 -6.11 -9.63 -23.14
N HIS A 30 -5.13 -9.81 -22.26
CA HIS A 30 -4.27 -10.98 -22.21
C HIS A 30 -4.94 -12.11 -21.41
N LYS A 31 -5.00 -13.33 -21.97
CA LYS A 31 -5.62 -14.50 -21.31
C LYS A 31 -4.67 -15.05 -20.24
N GLY A 32 -4.70 -14.46 -19.03
CA GLY A 32 -3.84 -14.81 -17.90
C GLY A 32 -3.19 -13.57 -17.25
N VAL A 33 -2.43 -13.75 -16.17
CA VAL A 33 -1.50 -12.72 -15.68
C VAL A 33 -0.32 -12.70 -16.65
N PRO A 34 -0.08 -11.60 -17.40
CA PRO A 34 1.04 -11.55 -18.34
C PRO A 34 2.36 -11.75 -17.60
N GLU A 35 3.33 -12.48 -18.18
CA GLU A 35 4.69 -12.56 -17.62
C GLU A 35 5.33 -11.15 -17.44
N GLU A 36 4.86 -10.18 -18.21
CA GLU A 36 5.17 -8.73 -18.15
C GLU A 36 4.90 -8.09 -16.77
N HIS A 37 4.10 -8.76 -15.94
CA HIS A 37 3.66 -8.32 -14.61
C HIS A 37 4.67 -8.66 -13.52
N MET A 38 5.45 -9.73 -13.70
CA MET A 38 6.44 -10.21 -12.73
C MET A 38 7.55 -9.18 -12.45
N PRO A 39 8.17 -8.52 -13.44
CA PRO A 39 9.20 -7.51 -13.18
C PRO A 39 8.68 -6.28 -12.42
N LEU A 40 7.40 -5.92 -12.62
CA LEU A 40 6.76 -4.81 -11.91
C LEU A 40 6.50 -5.17 -10.45
N LEU A 41 6.04 -6.40 -10.21
CA LEU A 41 5.88 -6.94 -8.86
C LEU A 41 7.22 -7.02 -8.14
N GLU A 42 8.26 -7.54 -8.79
CA GLU A 42 9.63 -7.57 -8.26
C GLU A 42 10.16 -6.17 -7.92
N THR A 43 9.85 -5.16 -8.74
CA THR A 43 10.25 -3.77 -8.48
C THR A 43 9.52 -3.18 -7.26
N LEU A 44 8.22 -3.41 -7.14
CA LEU A 44 7.43 -3.02 -5.96
C LEU A 44 7.98 -3.68 -4.70
N VAL A 45 8.22 -4.99 -4.76
CA VAL A 45 8.76 -5.78 -3.66
C VAL A 45 10.15 -5.27 -3.28
N THR A 46 11.07 -5.10 -4.23
CA THR A 46 12.42 -4.56 -3.99
C THR A 46 12.37 -3.18 -3.35
N ALA A 47 11.44 -2.33 -3.77
CA ALA A 47 11.26 -1.00 -3.18
C ALA A 47 10.74 -1.07 -1.74
N LEU A 48 9.82 -1.99 -1.44
CA LEU A 48 9.33 -2.25 -0.09
C LEU A 48 10.43 -2.86 0.80
N GLU A 49 11.19 -3.82 0.29
CA GLU A 49 12.34 -4.44 0.99
C GLU A 49 13.44 -3.42 1.30
N GLY A 50 13.81 -2.58 0.33
CA GLY A 50 14.79 -1.51 0.52
C GLY A 50 14.37 -0.45 1.56
N GLN A 51 13.08 -0.40 1.88
CA GLN A 51 12.50 0.45 2.93
C GLN A 51 12.31 -0.29 4.27
N GLY A 52 12.78 -1.54 4.38
CA GLY A 52 12.68 -2.34 5.59
C GLY A 52 11.31 -3.02 5.76
N PHE A 53 10.46 -3.09 4.74
CA PHE A 53 9.37 -4.08 4.68
C PHE A 53 9.96 -5.36 4.10
N THR A 54 10.86 -5.99 4.85
CA THR A 54 11.70 -7.07 4.35
C THR A 54 11.15 -8.45 4.68
N SER A 55 11.30 -9.37 3.73
CA SER A 55 11.33 -10.81 3.93
C SER A 55 12.73 -11.36 3.73
N THR A 56 13.67 -10.96 4.57
CA THR A 56 15.03 -11.55 4.54
C THR A 56 15.07 -13.06 4.86
N GLU A 57 13.92 -13.72 4.93
CA GLU A 57 13.75 -15.13 5.23
C GLU A 57 13.54 -15.92 3.94
N ALA A 58 14.18 -17.08 3.85
CA ALA A 58 13.62 -18.16 3.04
C ALA A 58 12.14 -18.28 3.42
N ASP A 59 11.24 -18.29 2.43
CA ASP A 59 9.77 -18.22 2.59
C ASP A 59 9.11 -16.82 2.48
N PHE A 60 9.71 -15.88 1.72
CA PHE A 60 9.02 -14.64 1.31
C PHE A 60 7.65 -14.89 0.66
N GLU A 61 7.59 -15.75 -0.35
CA GLU A 61 6.36 -15.95 -1.12
C GLU A 61 5.18 -16.44 -0.24
N PRO A 62 5.41 -17.32 0.75
CA PRO A 62 4.45 -17.60 1.81
C PRO A 62 4.03 -16.42 2.71
N LYS A 63 4.88 -15.40 2.88
CA LYS A 63 4.67 -14.27 3.81
C LYS A 63 4.26 -12.96 3.15
N LYS A 64 4.23 -12.89 1.82
CA LYS A 64 3.93 -11.65 1.09
C LYS A 64 2.58 -11.05 1.52
N ASP A 65 1.58 -11.87 1.76
CA ASP A 65 0.24 -11.43 2.13
C ASP A 65 0.25 -10.77 3.51
N GLU A 66 0.99 -11.32 4.48
CA GLU A 66 1.19 -10.74 5.81
C GLU A 66 1.93 -9.40 5.75
N ILE A 67 2.98 -9.32 4.93
CA ILE A 67 3.78 -8.09 4.75
C ILE A 67 2.92 -6.98 4.14
N LEU A 68 2.15 -7.32 3.10
CA LEU A 68 1.24 -6.38 2.45
C LEU A 68 0.11 -5.97 3.40
N GLU A 69 -0.49 -6.90 4.15
CA GLU A 69 -1.51 -6.60 5.15
C GLU A 69 -0.99 -5.63 6.21
N LYS A 70 0.22 -5.87 6.72
CA LYS A 70 0.88 -4.95 7.67
C LYS A 70 1.11 -3.57 7.06
N PHE A 71 1.62 -3.50 5.84
CA PHE A 71 1.82 -2.23 5.14
C PHE A 71 0.49 -1.46 4.99
N TRP A 72 -0.59 -2.15 4.60
CA TRP A 72 -1.91 -1.52 4.46
C TRP A 72 -2.49 -1.06 5.79
N LYS A 73 -2.30 -1.84 6.86
CA LYS A 73 -2.72 -1.45 8.21
C LYS A 73 -1.99 -0.21 8.68
N ASP A 74 -0.67 -0.16 8.51
CA ASP A 74 0.17 0.97 8.89
C ASP A 74 -0.14 2.22 8.04
N SER A 75 -0.42 2.03 6.75
CA SER A 75 -0.88 3.09 5.85
C SER A 75 -2.24 3.64 6.27
N ASN A 76 -3.21 2.79 6.61
CA ASN A 76 -4.50 3.21 7.12
C ASN A 76 -4.37 4.02 8.41
N LEU A 77 -3.53 3.54 9.33
CA LEU A 77 -3.27 4.23 10.59
C LEU A 77 -2.65 5.61 10.36
N LEU A 78 -1.71 5.74 9.43
CA LEU A 78 -1.14 7.04 9.09
C LEU A 78 -2.18 8.00 8.51
N ASN A 79 -3.10 7.53 7.65
CA ASN A 79 -4.16 8.38 7.10
C ASN A 79 -5.06 8.93 8.21
N VAL A 80 -5.40 8.09 9.19
CA VAL A 80 -6.19 8.49 10.36
C VAL A 80 -5.43 9.47 11.24
N GLN A 81 -4.12 9.25 11.44
CA GLN A 81 -3.25 10.16 12.19
C GLN A 81 -3.07 11.52 11.53
N GLU A 82 -3.03 11.59 10.21
CA GLU A 82 -2.98 12.86 9.48
C GLU A 82 -4.26 13.68 9.59
N LEU A 83 -5.39 13.05 9.92
CA LEU A 83 -6.66 13.73 10.21
C LEU A 83 -6.76 14.17 11.69
N GLY A 84 -5.72 13.95 12.49
CA GLY A 84 -5.65 14.37 13.90
C GLY A 84 -6.21 13.35 14.89
N PHE A 85 -6.45 12.11 14.48
CA PHE A 85 -6.92 11.03 15.35
C PHE A 85 -5.77 10.10 15.74
N THR A 86 -5.90 9.42 16.87
CA THR A 86 -4.84 8.56 17.40
C THR A 86 -4.81 7.22 16.67
N ASP A 87 -6.01 6.67 16.41
CA ASP A 87 -6.24 5.39 15.76
C ASP A 87 -7.67 5.29 15.18
N ARG A 88 -8.02 4.11 14.67
CA ARG A 88 -9.32 3.85 14.04
C ARG A 88 -10.49 3.93 15.03
N GLU A 89 -10.32 3.50 16.27
CA GLU A 89 -11.40 3.55 17.26
C GLU A 89 -11.70 5.01 17.60
N ASP A 90 -10.65 5.79 17.84
CA ASP A 90 -10.71 7.22 18.07
C ASP A 90 -11.39 7.99 16.91
N PHE A 91 -11.08 7.59 15.67
CA PHE A 91 -11.75 8.12 14.47
C PHE A 91 -13.23 7.72 14.38
N MET A 92 -13.59 6.49 14.72
CA MET A 92 -14.99 6.05 14.67
C MET A 92 -15.86 6.74 15.72
N ASP A 93 -15.27 7.02 16.89
CA ASP A 93 -15.95 7.66 18.01
C ASP A 93 -16.13 9.17 17.82
N ARG A 94 -15.12 9.86 17.26
CA ARG A 94 -15.10 11.33 17.18
C ARG A 94 -15.14 11.89 15.77
N GLY A 95 -14.92 11.07 14.75
CA GLY A 95 -14.83 11.49 13.36
C GLY A 95 -16.18 11.95 12.79
N SER A 96 -16.16 13.11 12.16
CA SER A 96 -17.30 13.70 11.47
C SER A 96 -17.52 13.10 10.08
N LEU A 97 -18.61 13.50 9.41
CA LEU A 97 -18.83 13.16 8.00
C LEU A 97 -17.75 13.75 7.09
N VAL A 98 -17.19 14.92 7.44
CA VAL A 98 -16.10 15.55 6.67
C VAL A 98 -14.84 14.70 6.77
N ASP A 99 -14.48 14.26 7.98
CA ASP A 99 -13.29 13.42 8.19
C ASP A 99 -13.38 12.07 7.46
N ARG A 100 -14.60 11.51 7.36
CA ARG A 100 -14.86 10.29 6.58
C ARG A 100 -14.67 10.50 5.08
N GLU A 101 -15.11 11.64 4.56
CA GLU A 101 -14.90 11.96 3.14
C GLU A 101 -13.43 12.26 2.85
N GLU A 102 -12.73 12.99 3.74
CA GLU A 102 -11.28 13.21 3.61
C GLU A 102 -10.48 11.90 3.67
N LEU A 103 -10.85 10.99 4.58
CA LEU A 103 -10.24 9.66 4.65
C LEU A 103 -10.46 8.86 3.36
N ARG A 104 -11.66 8.96 2.76
CA ARG A 104 -11.99 8.31 1.48
C ARG A 104 -11.13 8.84 0.33
N LEU A 105 -10.88 10.15 0.30
CA LEU A 105 -10.05 10.81 -0.71
C LEU A 105 -8.56 10.45 -0.59
N LYS A 106 -8.07 10.08 0.60
CA LYS A 106 -6.69 9.59 0.79
C LYS A 106 -6.44 8.19 0.19
N TRP A 107 -7.48 7.49 -0.25
CA TRP A 107 -7.43 6.16 -0.86
C TRP A 107 -7.96 6.10 -2.30
N ALA A 108 -8.44 7.22 -2.84
CA ALA A 108 -8.97 7.35 -4.20
C ALA A 108 -7.83 7.50 -5.22
#